data_AF-A0A8T3B3G3-F1
#
_entry.id   AF-A0A8T3B3G3-F1
#
_cell.length_a   1.000
_cell.length_b   1.000
_cell.length_c   1.000
_cell.angle_alpha   90.00
_cell.angle_beta   90.00
_cell.angle_gamma   90.00
#
_symmetry.space_group_name_H-M   'P 1'
#
loop_
_entity.id
_entity.type
_entity.pdbx_description
1 polymer ?
#
loop_
_entity_poly.entity_id
_entity_poly.type
_entity_poly.pdbx_seq_one_letter_code
_entity_poly.pdbx_strand_id
1 'polypeptide(L)'
;MSCSGSGGGTCQSLCRRTKDDEVQPPPPSVSPKDGRDEPGSKVDQSLCSKCGEEKPAWNSLCLACFRSSLFGKFKLAVTSNAMISPSDKVLVAFSGGSASRVALQFIHELRCKSLKNWDASKSQGLPVFAVGVAFVDESAVGLNPSIGMSNIIEEINSVVSELAPAKKELHVTSMEGLFCKNFDDGRSCLNELLDSITDATGKEDFTQYLRMLSLQKIALDNNYTKLLLGSCASKMARLIISATVKGQGFSLPANLQYVDSRWEVPVVLPLRDCLAQELAMLCHLDGLKTTQLFNSPVGINGLVSSFVARLQEENPSRERTIVRTGEKLKAFSFNKFTQDGYYDFLPSIIRPKFQNVNHEESKPEFLCPICGSPLSDSEWKHLKGTKGMYQTSIEMFASQCCQSCRFQILPKDTSSL
;
A
#
# COMPACT_ATOMS: atom_id res chain seq x y z
N MET A 1 30.15 49.21 -17.70
CA MET A 1 31.05 48.04 -17.61
C MET A 1 30.31 46.85 -18.16
N SER A 2 30.72 46.46 -19.36
CA SER A 2 30.26 45.33 -20.14
C SER A 2 30.73 44.01 -19.51
N CYS A 3 29.95 42.94 -19.66
CA CYS A 3 30.42 41.71 -20.33
C CYS A 3 29.28 40.68 -20.42
N SER A 4 28.84 40.51 -21.66
CA SER A 4 28.13 39.39 -22.25
C SER A 4 28.93 38.07 -22.17
N GLY A 5 28.22 36.94 -22.16
CA GLY A 5 28.79 35.61 -22.29
C GLY A 5 27.78 34.60 -22.81
N SER A 6 27.61 34.58 -24.14
CA SER A 6 26.93 33.52 -24.88
C SER A 6 27.76 32.24 -24.88
N GLY A 7 27.11 31.09 -24.72
CA GLY A 7 27.72 29.77 -24.87
C GLY A 7 26.67 28.76 -25.29
N GLY A 8 26.33 28.75 -26.57
CA GLY A 8 25.50 27.72 -27.19
C GLY A 8 26.27 26.40 -27.30
N GLY A 9 25.66 25.33 -26.82
CA GLY A 9 26.14 23.95 -26.97
C GLY A 9 24.99 23.07 -27.42
N THR A 10 24.79 23.00 -28.73
CA THR A 10 23.97 21.99 -29.43
C THR A 10 24.54 20.59 -29.15
N CYS A 11 23.80 19.75 -28.43
CA CYS A 11 24.04 18.30 -28.40
C CYS A 11 22.96 17.63 -29.25
N GLN A 12 23.30 17.34 -30.50
CA GLN A 12 22.47 16.59 -31.43
C GLN A 12 22.48 15.10 -31.07
N SER A 13 21.29 14.53 -31.17
CA SER A 13 20.90 13.16 -30.94
C SER A 13 21.61 12.16 -31.86
N LEU A 14 22.01 11.01 -31.30
CA LEU A 14 22.20 9.79 -32.08
C LEU A 14 21.81 8.55 -31.25
N CYS A 15 20.53 8.45 -30.89
CA CYS A 15 19.95 7.19 -30.41
C CYS A 15 19.62 6.30 -31.61
N ARG A 16 20.54 5.39 -31.97
CA ARG A 16 20.20 4.26 -32.83
C ARG A 16 19.43 3.22 -32.01
N ARG A 17 18.23 2.89 -32.48
CA ARG A 17 17.46 1.71 -32.06
C ARG A 17 18.20 0.44 -32.48
N THR A 18 18.44 -0.46 -31.53
CA THR A 18 18.60 -1.89 -31.81
C THR A 18 17.47 -2.62 -31.10
N LYS A 19 16.80 -3.47 -31.87
CA LYS A 19 15.73 -4.37 -31.44
C LYS A 19 16.32 -5.53 -30.64
N ASP A 20 15.45 -6.06 -29.78
CA ASP A 20 15.42 -7.40 -29.19
C ASP A 20 16.63 -7.85 -28.37
N ASP A 21 16.44 -7.90 -27.04
CA ASP A 21 16.90 -9.02 -26.20
C ASP A 21 16.12 -9.00 -24.88
N GLU A 22 15.33 -10.05 -24.65
CA GLU A 22 14.77 -10.42 -23.35
C GLU A 22 15.92 -10.72 -22.39
N VAL A 23 16.04 -9.98 -21.29
CA VAL A 23 17.04 -10.26 -20.25
C VAL A 23 16.33 -10.50 -18.93
N GLN A 24 16.23 -11.78 -18.56
CA GLN A 24 16.02 -12.23 -17.19
C GLN A 24 17.15 -11.68 -16.28
N PRO A 25 16.89 -11.31 -15.02
CA PRO A 25 17.94 -10.88 -14.12
C PRO A 25 18.88 -12.06 -13.77
N PRO A 26 20.21 -11.89 -13.89
CA PRO A 26 21.15 -12.96 -13.55
C PRO A 26 21.29 -13.12 -12.02
N PRO A 27 21.68 -14.30 -11.53
CA PRO A 27 21.93 -14.54 -10.11
C PRO A 27 23.18 -13.77 -9.63
N PRO A 28 23.25 -13.39 -8.33
CA PRO A 28 24.37 -12.60 -7.83
C PRO A 28 25.67 -13.42 -7.81
N SER A 29 26.61 -13.05 -8.70
CA SER A 29 27.96 -13.59 -8.76
C SER A 29 28.86 -12.91 -7.73
N VAL A 30 29.43 -13.69 -6.81
CA VAL A 30 30.48 -13.26 -5.87
C VAL A 30 31.80 -13.16 -6.63
N SER A 31 32.44 -11.98 -6.62
CA SER A 31 33.80 -11.79 -7.14
C SER A 31 34.78 -11.50 -5.98
N PRO A 32 35.97 -12.12 -5.96
CA PRO A 32 36.94 -11.96 -4.87
C PRO A 32 37.81 -10.71 -5.06
N LYS A 33 38.24 -10.10 -3.95
CA LYS A 33 39.33 -9.12 -3.93
C LYS A 33 40.40 -9.55 -2.93
N ASP A 34 41.63 -9.65 -3.41
CA ASP A 34 42.85 -10.02 -2.70
C ASP A 34 43.41 -8.92 -1.79
N GLY A 35 43.72 -9.31 -0.55
CA GLY A 35 45.02 -9.17 0.16
C GLY A 35 45.64 -7.81 0.47
N ARG A 36 45.69 -7.43 1.77
CA ARG A 36 46.92 -7.48 2.61
C ARG A 36 46.68 -7.05 4.08
N ASP A 37 47.54 -7.59 4.95
CA ASP A 37 47.42 -7.89 6.39
C ASP A 37 47.57 -6.75 7.42
N GLU A 38 46.92 -6.91 8.58
CA GLU A 38 47.51 -6.79 9.94
C GLU A 38 46.51 -7.30 11.03
N PRO A 39 46.98 -7.86 12.17
CA PRO A 39 46.18 -8.78 13.00
C PRO A 39 45.57 -8.10 14.23
N GLY A 40 44.24 -8.03 14.28
CA GLY A 40 43.48 -7.58 15.46
C GLY A 40 42.08 -8.18 15.50
N SER A 41 41.84 -9.05 16.48
CA SER A 41 40.58 -9.74 16.84
C SER A 41 39.58 -10.02 15.70
N LYS A 42 39.63 -11.25 15.17
CA LYS A 42 38.51 -11.86 14.43
C LYS A 42 37.26 -11.82 15.32
N VAL A 43 36.39 -10.84 15.10
CA VAL A 43 35.01 -10.91 15.59
C VAL A 43 34.37 -12.06 14.85
N ASP A 44 33.98 -13.10 15.58
CA ASP A 44 33.31 -14.28 15.06
C ASP A 44 32.03 -13.85 14.30
N GLN A 45 32.11 -13.76 12.97
CA GLN A 45 30.94 -13.57 12.09
C GLN A 45 30.14 -14.88 11.91
N SER A 46 30.44 -15.91 12.71
CA SER A 46 29.92 -17.26 12.55
C SER A 46 28.50 -17.44 13.11
N LEU A 47 28.05 -16.54 13.99
CA LEU A 47 26.81 -16.69 14.75
C LEU A 47 25.88 -15.48 14.59
N CYS A 48 24.57 -15.73 14.75
CA CYS A 48 23.52 -14.73 14.66
C CYS A 48 23.75 -13.62 15.69
N SER A 49 23.72 -12.36 15.25
CA SER A 49 23.96 -11.19 16.10
C SER A 49 22.91 -10.98 17.21
N LYS A 50 21.74 -11.64 17.12
CA LYS A 50 20.65 -11.51 18.09
C LYS A 50 20.56 -12.68 19.08
N CYS A 51 20.70 -13.93 18.62
CA CYS A 51 20.62 -15.10 19.50
C CYS A 51 21.98 -15.72 19.84
N GLY A 52 23.01 -15.50 19.03
CA GLY A 52 24.35 -16.08 19.25
C GLY A 52 24.45 -17.59 19.02
N GLU A 53 23.40 -18.27 18.59
CA GLU A 53 23.36 -19.74 18.49
C GLU A 53 23.42 -20.25 17.05
N GLU A 54 22.60 -19.66 16.17
CA GLU A 54 22.41 -20.13 14.80
C GLU A 54 23.23 -19.33 13.81
N LYS A 55 23.55 -19.94 12.66
CA LYS A 55 24.23 -19.22 11.57
C LYS A 55 23.33 -18.12 11.00
N PRO A 56 23.91 -16.97 10.62
CA PRO A 56 23.14 -15.89 10.00
C PRO A 56 22.65 -16.30 8.60
N ALA A 57 21.37 -16.00 8.30
CA ALA A 57 20.75 -16.20 7.01
C ALA A 57 20.64 -14.88 6.22
N TRP A 58 20.38 -13.77 6.90
CA TRP A 58 20.24 -12.44 6.28
C TRP A 58 20.67 -11.33 7.24
N ASN A 59 21.51 -10.39 6.78
CA ASN A 59 21.98 -9.24 7.58
C ASN A 59 22.44 -9.63 9.01
N SER A 60 23.29 -10.65 9.12
CA SER A 60 23.81 -11.17 10.39
C SER A 60 22.77 -11.76 11.35
N LEU A 61 21.52 -11.98 10.92
CA LEU A 61 20.46 -12.61 11.70
C LEU A 61 20.16 -14.01 11.16
N CYS A 62 19.98 -15.00 12.04
CA CYS A 62 19.38 -16.29 11.66
C CYS A 62 17.92 -16.10 11.24
N LEU A 63 17.35 -17.09 10.54
CA LEU A 63 15.97 -17.05 10.02
C LEU A 63 14.94 -16.72 11.11
N ALA A 64 15.00 -17.41 12.26
CA ALA A 64 14.06 -17.21 13.35
C ALA A 64 14.12 -15.78 13.92
N CYS A 65 15.34 -15.23 14.09
CA CYS A 65 15.55 -13.87 14.57
C CYS A 65 15.09 -12.81 13.55
N PHE A 66 15.36 -13.05 12.26
CA PHE A 66 14.93 -12.18 11.17
C PHE A 66 13.40 -12.14 11.06
N ARG A 67 12.75 -13.31 11.01
CA ARG A 67 11.28 -13.42 11.00
C ARG A 67 10.66 -12.75 12.22
N SER A 68 11.20 -12.99 13.41
CA SER A 68 10.72 -12.38 14.65
C SER A 68 10.88 -10.86 14.66
N SER A 69 11.94 -10.33 14.03
CA SER A 69 12.14 -8.89 13.87
C SER A 69 11.04 -8.27 12.99
N LEU A 70 10.75 -8.88 11.83
CA LEU A 70 9.70 -8.41 10.92
C LEU A 70 8.30 -8.55 11.50
N PHE A 71 8.00 -9.69 12.13
CA PHE A 71 6.72 -9.89 12.83
C PHE A 71 6.58 -8.91 14.02
N GLY A 72 7.68 -8.59 14.70
CA GLY A 72 7.72 -7.56 15.74
C GLY A 72 7.33 -6.18 15.24
N LYS A 73 7.87 -5.75 14.08
CA LYS A 73 7.48 -4.48 13.42
C LYS A 73 5.99 -4.49 13.07
N PHE A 74 5.51 -5.56 12.44
CA PHE A 74 4.09 -5.72 12.09
C PHE A 74 3.19 -5.62 13.33
N LYS A 75 3.51 -6.38 14.38
CA LYS A 75 2.72 -6.39 15.63
C LYS A 75 2.71 -5.01 16.27
N LEU A 76 3.87 -4.35 16.36
CA LEU A 76 4.00 -3.01 16.92
C LEU A 76 3.16 -1.99 16.14
N ALA A 77 3.16 -2.07 14.79
CA ALA A 77 2.35 -1.21 13.95
C ALA A 77 0.84 -1.42 14.20
N VAL A 78 0.40 -2.68 14.27
CA VAL A 78 -0.99 -3.03 14.58
C VAL A 78 -1.43 -2.49 15.93
N THR A 79 -0.65 -2.72 16.99
CA THR A 79 -1.02 -2.35 18.36
C THR A 79 -0.90 -0.84 18.61
N SER A 80 0.14 -0.19 18.09
CA SER A 80 0.38 1.24 18.35
C SER A 80 -0.62 2.15 17.64
N ASN A 81 -1.27 1.66 16.58
CA ASN A 81 -2.20 2.44 15.76
C ASN A 81 -3.63 1.92 15.81
N ALA A 82 -3.95 1.04 16.76
CA ALA A 82 -5.28 0.50 16.93
C ALA A 82 -5.90 -0.15 15.69
N MET A 83 -5.09 -0.82 14.87
CA MET A 83 -5.53 -1.28 13.54
C MET A 83 -6.54 -2.42 13.58
N ILE A 84 -6.43 -3.30 14.58
CA ILE A 84 -7.21 -4.54 14.68
C ILE A 84 -7.67 -4.71 16.13
N SER A 85 -8.98 -4.85 16.29
CA SER A 85 -9.68 -5.17 17.53
C SER A 85 -10.21 -6.60 17.52
N PRO A 86 -10.45 -7.21 18.70
CA PRO A 86 -10.97 -8.58 18.80
C PRO A 86 -12.33 -8.80 18.09
N SER A 87 -13.17 -7.77 18.02
CA SER A 87 -14.47 -7.78 17.33
C SER A 87 -14.39 -7.55 15.81
N ASP A 88 -13.21 -7.27 15.25
CA ASP A 88 -13.09 -6.91 13.85
C ASP A 88 -13.23 -8.11 12.90
N LYS A 89 -13.71 -7.81 11.69
CA LYS A 89 -13.63 -8.70 10.53
C LYS A 89 -12.68 -8.05 9.52
N VAL A 90 -11.47 -8.59 9.40
CA VAL A 90 -10.38 -8.02 8.59
C VAL A 90 -10.36 -8.66 7.20
N LEU A 91 -10.46 -7.84 6.15
CA LEU A 91 -10.25 -8.26 4.76
C LEU A 91 -8.80 -7.98 4.37
N VAL A 92 -8.07 -9.01 3.92
CA VAL A 92 -6.69 -8.85 3.44
C VAL A 92 -6.71 -8.75 1.92
N ALA A 93 -6.25 -7.62 1.38
CA ALA A 93 -6.04 -7.49 -0.06
C ALA A 93 -4.81 -8.29 -0.48
N PHE A 94 -5.02 -9.34 -1.26
CA PHE A 94 -3.98 -10.23 -1.75
C PHE A 94 -3.68 -9.94 -3.21
N SER A 95 -2.41 -9.75 -3.54
CA SER A 95 -1.98 -9.37 -4.89
C SER A 95 -0.93 -10.33 -5.46
N GLY A 96 -0.71 -11.51 -4.84
CA GLY A 96 0.33 -12.46 -5.23
C GLY A 96 1.78 -12.08 -4.86
N GLY A 97 2.08 -10.79 -4.73
CA GLY A 97 3.41 -10.29 -4.38
C GLY A 97 3.85 -10.61 -2.94
N SER A 98 5.15 -10.47 -2.67
CA SER A 98 5.76 -10.79 -1.38
C SER A 98 5.12 -10.02 -0.22
N ALA A 99 4.81 -8.74 -0.40
CA ALA A 99 4.24 -7.93 0.68
C ALA A 99 2.82 -8.37 1.07
N SER A 100 1.94 -8.66 0.10
CA SER A 100 0.63 -9.23 0.40
C SER A 100 0.72 -10.65 0.97
N ARG A 101 1.69 -11.45 0.52
CA ARG A 101 1.92 -12.82 1.03
C ARG A 101 2.37 -12.82 2.50
N VAL A 102 3.29 -11.92 2.86
CA VAL A 102 3.74 -11.74 4.25
C VAL A 102 2.63 -11.13 5.10
N ALA A 103 1.87 -10.16 4.58
CA ALA A 103 0.73 -9.58 5.30
C ALA A 103 -0.28 -10.67 5.71
N LEU A 104 -0.64 -11.55 4.75
CA LEU A 104 -1.52 -12.69 4.99
C LEU A 104 -0.92 -13.71 5.98
N GLN A 105 0.39 -13.96 5.91
CA GLN A 105 1.07 -14.85 6.84
C GLN A 105 1.04 -14.30 8.28
N PHE A 106 1.35 -13.02 8.45
CA PHE A 106 1.46 -12.39 9.76
C PHE A 106 0.11 -12.14 10.41
N ILE A 107 -0.92 -11.77 9.65
CA ILE A 107 -2.28 -11.67 10.19
C ILE A 107 -2.82 -13.03 10.63
N HIS A 108 -2.52 -14.10 9.88
CA HIS A 108 -2.85 -15.47 10.27
C HIS A 108 -2.12 -15.86 11.56
N GLU A 109 -0.82 -15.59 11.66
CA GLU A 109 -0.03 -15.87 12.87
C GLU A 109 -0.55 -15.09 14.08
N LEU A 110 -0.92 -13.82 13.89
CA LEU A 110 -1.52 -12.99 14.93
C LEU A 110 -2.85 -13.60 15.40
N ARG A 111 -3.71 -14.03 14.46
CA ARG A 111 -4.99 -14.69 14.78
C ARG A 111 -4.78 -15.99 15.54
N CYS A 112 -3.84 -16.84 15.12
CA CYS A 112 -3.53 -18.09 15.82
C CYS A 112 -3.06 -17.84 17.26
N LYS A 113 -2.26 -16.80 17.50
CA LYS A 113 -1.84 -16.42 18.86
C LYS A 113 -3.04 -15.93 19.68
N SER A 114 -3.93 -15.12 19.11
CA SER A 114 -5.15 -14.67 19.79
C SER A 114 -6.08 -15.84 20.12
N LEU A 115 -6.23 -16.82 19.23
CA LEU A 115 -7.05 -18.01 19.46
C LEU A 115 -6.51 -18.87 20.60
N LYS A 116 -5.19 -19.15 20.62
CA LYS A 116 -4.55 -19.88 21.72
C LYS A 116 -4.76 -19.21 23.08
N ASN A 117 -4.69 -17.88 23.12
CA ASN A 117 -4.96 -17.11 24.34
C ASN A 117 -6.42 -17.21 24.77
N TRP A 118 -7.36 -17.20 23.81
CA TRP A 118 -8.78 -17.36 24.07
C TRP A 118 -9.12 -18.76 24.62
N ASP A 119 -8.57 -19.82 24.01
CA ASP A 119 -8.73 -21.20 24.48
C ASP A 119 -8.19 -21.38 25.91
N ALA A 120 -7.01 -20.81 26.18
CA ALA A 120 -6.40 -20.84 27.51
C ALA A 120 -7.25 -20.11 28.57
N SER A 121 -8.04 -19.11 28.15
CA SER A 121 -8.95 -18.35 29.02
C SER A 121 -10.33 -19.01 29.22
N LYS A 122 -10.53 -20.26 28.79
CA LYS A 122 -11.83 -20.98 28.88
C LYS A 122 -12.99 -20.19 28.28
N SER A 123 -12.77 -19.54 27.15
CA SER A 123 -13.79 -18.74 26.44
C SER A 123 -14.36 -17.55 27.23
N GLN A 124 -13.74 -17.17 28.35
CA GLN A 124 -14.04 -15.93 29.06
C GLN A 124 -13.26 -14.73 28.50
N GLY A 125 -12.31 -14.96 27.59
CA GLY A 125 -11.57 -13.94 26.88
C GLY A 125 -12.32 -13.31 25.71
N LEU A 126 -11.75 -12.25 25.15
CA LEU A 126 -12.32 -11.48 24.04
C LEU A 126 -12.46 -12.33 22.76
N PRO A 127 -13.49 -12.10 21.94
CA PRO A 127 -13.69 -12.83 20.69
C PRO A 127 -12.47 -12.70 19.77
N VAL A 128 -12.18 -13.72 18.97
CA VAL A 128 -11.06 -13.68 18.03
C VAL A 128 -11.54 -13.02 16.73
N PHE A 129 -10.81 -12.00 16.29
CA PHE A 129 -11.10 -11.31 15.03
C PHE A 129 -11.13 -12.28 13.84
N ALA A 130 -12.00 -11.99 12.89
CA ALA A 130 -12.16 -12.79 11.68
C ALA A 130 -11.25 -12.26 10.55
N VAL A 131 -10.86 -13.15 9.64
CA VAL A 131 -9.97 -12.84 8.51
C VAL A 131 -10.54 -13.44 7.24
N GLY A 132 -10.67 -12.59 6.21
CA GLY A 132 -10.93 -12.99 4.83
C GLY A 132 -9.82 -12.49 3.91
N VAL A 133 -9.85 -12.96 2.67
CA VAL A 133 -8.87 -12.62 1.64
C VAL A 133 -9.63 -12.14 0.40
N ALA A 134 -9.21 -11.04 -0.20
CA ALA A 134 -9.73 -10.54 -1.46
C ALA A 134 -8.65 -10.52 -2.53
N PHE A 135 -8.98 -11.01 -3.71
CA PHE A 135 -8.19 -10.88 -4.93
C PHE A 135 -9.02 -10.18 -6.01
N VAL A 136 -8.44 -9.17 -6.64
CA VAL A 136 -9.06 -8.45 -7.77
C VAL A 136 -8.37 -8.92 -9.04
N ASP A 137 -9.14 -9.52 -9.94
CA ASP A 137 -8.70 -9.90 -11.28
C ASP A 137 -8.70 -8.66 -12.18
N GLU A 138 -7.51 -8.36 -12.72
CA GLU A 138 -7.25 -7.22 -13.61
C GLU A 138 -6.82 -7.66 -15.01
N SER A 139 -7.15 -8.90 -15.37
CA SER A 139 -6.86 -9.47 -16.69
C SER A 139 -7.33 -8.60 -17.84
N ALA A 140 -8.46 -7.90 -17.69
CA ALA A 140 -8.99 -7.01 -18.71
C ALA A 140 -8.12 -5.77 -18.96
N VAL A 141 -7.31 -5.33 -17.99
CA VAL A 141 -6.57 -4.05 -18.05
C VAL A 141 -5.10 -4.24 -18.42
N GLY A 142 -4.59 -5.47 -18.36
CA GLY A 142 -3.27 -5.78 -18.89
C GLY A 142 -2.53 -6.80 -18.04
N LEU A 143 -2.96 -8.05 -18.07
CA LEU A 143 -2.06 -9.13 -17.69
C LEU A 143 -1.15 -9.51 -18.86
N ASN A 144 0.06 -9.93 -18.52
CA ASN A 144 0.87 -10.70 -19.44
C ASN A 144 0.12 -12.00 -19.79
N PRO A 145 -0.15 -12.28 -21.07
CA PRO A 145 -0.97 -13.43 -21.51
C PRO A 145 -0.32 -14.80 -21.25
N SER A 146 0.88 -14.86 -20.66
CA SER A 146 1.69 -16.08 -20.49
C SER A 146 1.24 -16.99 -19.36
N ILE A 147 0.44 -16.52 -18.39
CA ILE A 147 -0.07 -17.33 -17.28
C ILE A 147 -1.60 -17.25 -17.26
N GLY A 148 -2.26 -18.41 -17.37
CA GLY A 148 -3.71 -18.49 -17.28
C GLY A 148 -4.23 -18.04 -15.91
N MET A 149 -5.21 -17.14 -15.90
CA MET A 149 -5.84 -16.62 -14.67
C MET A 149 -6.41 -17.73 -13.77
N SER A 150 -6.90 -18.83 -14.35
CA SER A 150 -7.35 -20.01 -13.61
C SER A 150 -6.25 -20.57 -12.71
N ASN A 151 -5.03 -20.73 -13.24
CA ASN A 151 -3.90 -21.27 -12.50
C ASN A 151 -3.49 -20.33 -11.35
N ILE A 152 -3.55 -19.02 -11.59
CA ILE A 152 -3.28 -18.00 -10.57
C ILE A 152 -4.30 -18.09 -9.43
N ILE A 153 -5.59 -18.16 -9.75
CA ILE A 153 -6.66 -18.28 -8.75
C ILE A 153 -6.50 -19.58 -7.95
N GLU A 154 -6.16 -20.68 -8.60
CA GLU A 154 -5.86 -21.96 -7.95
C GLU A 154 -4.65 -21.87 -7.01
N GLU A 155 -3.56 -21.24 -7.44
CA GLU A 155 -2.39 -21.00 -6.59
C GLU A 155 -2.73 -20.15 -5.36
N ILE A 156 -3.49 -19.07 -5.55
CA ILE A 156 -3.95 -18.21 -4.45
C ILE A 156 -4.83 -19.02 -3.50
N ASN A 157 -5.76 -19.83 -4.03
CA ASN A 157 -6.62 -20.67 -3.22
C ASN A 157 -5.83 -21.72 -2.43
N SER A 158 -4.77 -22.30 -3.02
CA SER A 158 -3.82 -23.18 -2.32
C SER A 158 -3.16 -22.44 -1.15
N VAL A 159 -2.61 -21.25 -1.40
CA VAL A 159 -1.96 -20.43 -0.36
C VAL A 159 -2.91 -20.11 0.78
N VAL A 160 -4.17 -19.76 0.49
CA VAL A 160 -5.18 -19.45 1.51
C VAL A 160 -5.59 -20.70 2.28
N SER A 161 -5.72 -21.84 1.60
CA SER A 161 -6.10 -23.13 2.19
C SER A 161 -5.01 -23.74 3.07
N GLU A 162 -3.74 -23.54 2.71
CA GLU A 162 -2.57 -23.96 3.51
C GLU A 162 -2.53 -23.29 4.90
N LEU A 163 -3.16 -22.12 5.06
CA LEU A 163 -3.20 -21.39 6.33
C LEU A 163 -4.30 -21.90 7.28
N ALA A 164 -4.22 -23.18 7.65
CA ALA A 164 -5.05 -23.82 8.68
C ALA A 164 -4.61 -23.40 10.11
N PRO A 165 -5.46 -23.54 11.17
CA PRO A 165 -6.76 -24.21 11.23
C PRO A 165 -7.97 -23.31 10.89
N ALA A 166 -7.83 -21.99 10.94
CA ALA A 166 -8.93 -21.07 10.66
C ALA A 166 -9.13 -20.90 9.15
N LYS A 167 -10.18 -21.54 8.60
CA LYS A 167 -10.60 -21.35 7.20
C LYS A 167 -10.86 -19.86 6.95
N LYS A 168 -10.25 -19.32 5.91
CA LYS A 168 -10.45 -17.95 5.44
C LYS A 168 -11.31 -18.01 4.19
N GLU A 169 -12.25 -17.10 4.11
CA GLU A 169 -13.04 -16.92 2.90
C GLU A 169 -12.18 -16.17 1.87
N LEU A 170 -12.09 -16.74 0.67
CA LEU A 170 -11.41 -16.13 -0.47
C LEU A 170 -12.48 -15.54 -1.40
N HIS A 171 -12.42 -14.22 -1.57
CA HIS A 171 -13.25 -13.44 -2.47
C HIS A 171 -12.45 -13.11 -3.72
N VAL A 172 -12.96 -13.52 -4.89
CA VAL A 172 -12.38 -13.19 -6.19
C VAL A 172 -13.40 -12.36 -6.96
N THR A 173 -13.01 -11.17 -7.41
CA THR A 173 -13.85 -10.33 -8.28
C THR A 173 -13.04 -9.89 -9.49
N SER A 174 -13.69 -9.78 -10.65
CA SER A 174 -13.14 -9.05 -11.79
C SER A 174 -13.32 -7.55 -11.60
N MET A 175 -12.42 -6.77 -12.19
CA MET A 175 -12.51 -5.31 -12.21
C MET A 175 -13.73 -4.83 -12.99
N GLU A 176 -14.08 -5.54 -14.08
CA GLU A 176 -15.28 -5.28 -14.90
C GLU A 176 -16.59 -5.33 -14.09
N GLY A 177 -16.63 -6.15 -13.02
CA GLY A 177 -17.80 -6.33 -12.16
C GLY A 177 -18.23 -5.08 -11.38
N LEU A 178 -17.43 -4.00 -11.41
CA LEU A 178 -17.81 -2.71 -10.83
C LEU A 178 -18.93 -2.01 -11.61
N PHE A 179 -18.98 -2.17 -12.93
CA PHE A 179 -19.84 -1.38 -13.80
C PHE A 179 -21.20 -2.03 -14.04
N CYS A 180 -21.23 -3.35 -14.23
CA CYS A 180 -22.43 -4.09 -14.59
C CYS A 180 -22.41 -5.50 -14.00
N LYS A 181 -23.61 -6.07 -13.81
CA LYS A 181 -23.77 -7.49 -13.46
C LYS A 181 -23.44 -8.41 -14.64
N ASN A 182 -23.67 -7.92 -15.87
CA ASN A 182 -23.28 -8.60 -17.10
C ASN A 182 -21.81 -8.34 -17.39
N PHE A 183 -21.06 -9.42 -17.63
CA PHE A 183 -19.60 -9.37 -17.81
C PHE A 183 -19.16 -8.63 -19.07
N ASP A 184 -19.79 -8.93 -20.22
CA ASP A 184 -19.41 -8.34 -21.52
C ASP A 184 -19.71 -6.83 -21.58
N ASP A 185 -20.84 -6.42 -21.01
CA ASP A 185 -21.22 -5.01 -20.88
C ASP A 185 -20.25 -4.26 -19.95
N GLY A 186 -19.90 -4.86 -18.80
CA GLY A 186 -18.96 -4.29 -17.84
C GLY A 186 -17.54 -4.14 -18.41
N ARG A 187 -17.10 -5.12 -19.20
CA ARG A 187 -15.80 -5.09 -19.88
C ARG A 187 -15.75 -3.99 -20.94
N SER A 188 -16.80 -3.87 -21.74
CA SER A 188 -16.88 -2.84 -22.78
C SER A 188 -16.85 -1.45 -22.16
N CYS A 189 -17.60 -1.24 -21.07
CA CYS A 189 -17.60 0.03 -20.33
C CYS A 189 -16.23 0.34 -19.70
N LEU A 190 -15.57 -0.65 -19.08
CA LEU A 190 -14.22 -0.47 -18.55
C LEU A 190 -13.22 -0.06 -19.63
N ASN A 191 -13.26 -0.71 -20.79
CA ASN A 191 -12.37 -0.40 -21.90
C ASN A 191 -12.62 1.00 -22.45
N GLU A 192 -13.89 1.38 -22.66
CA GLU A 192 -14.26 2.73 -23.11
C GLU A 192 -13.74 3.81 -22.15
N LEU A 193 -13.90 3.61 -20.83
CA LEU A 193 -13.38 4.52 -19.81
C LEU A 193 -11.86 4.59 -19.82
N LEU A 194 -11.17 3.46 -19.90
CA LEU A 194 -9.71 3.43 -19.96
C LEU A 194 -9.18 4.06 -21.25
N ASP A 195 -9.86 3.89 -22.37
CA ASP A 195 -9.48 4.48 -23.65
C ASP A 195 -9.73 5.99 -23.72
N SER A 196 -10.68 6.50 -22.94
CA SER A 196 -10.88 7.95 -22.77
C SER A 196 -9.69 8.66 -22.11
N ILE A 197 -8.88 7.95 -21.33
CA ILE A 197 -7.71 8.51 -20.64
C ILE A 197 -6.50 8.43 -21.57
N THR A 198 -6.01 9.56 -22.06
CA THR A 198 -4.95 9.57 -23.08
C THR A 198 -3.55 9.29 -22.53
N ASP A 199 -3.30 9.54 -21.24
CA ASP A 199 -1.97 9.43 -20.65
C ASP A 199 -1.79 8.13 -19.83
N ALA A 200 -0.60 7.53 -19.96
CA ALA A 200 -0.31 6.24 -19.32
C ALA A 200 -0.31 6.31 -17.78
N THR A 201 0.03 7.47 -17.20
CA THR A 201 0.05 7.63 -15.74
C THR A 201 -1.38 7.66 -15.18
N GLY A 202 -2.27 8.39 -15.84
CA GLY A 202 -3.69 8.47 -15.54
C GLY A 202 -4.37 7.12 -15.67
N LYS A 203 -4.08 6.34 -16.74
CA LYS A 203 -4.60 4.97 -16.89
C LYS A 203 -4.20 4.08 -15.70
N GLU A 204 -2.93 4.10 -15.30
CA GLU A 204 -2.43 3.31 -14.15
C GLU A 204 -3.07 3.76 -12.83
N ASP A 205 -3.14 5.07 -12.58
CA ASP A 205 -3.72 5.64 -11.36
C ASP A 205 -5.22 5.34 -11.26
N PHE A 206 -5.94 5.44 -12.38
CA PHE A 206 -7.36 5.10 -12.46
C PHE A 206 -7.59 3.61 -12.20
N THR A 207 -6.76 2.74 -12.78
CA THR A 207 -6.80 1.29 -12.53
C THR A 207 -6.57 0.99 -11.04
N GLN A 208 -5.61 1.66 -10.40
CA GLN A 208 -5.37 1.53 -8.97
C GLN A 208 -6.57 2.00 -8.13
N TYR A 209 -7.25 3.07 -8.56
CA TYR A 209 -8.46 3.55 -7.91
C TYR A 209 -9.62 2.55 -8.04
N LEU A 210 -9.87 2.00 -9.23
CA LEU A 210 -10.86 0.95 -9.46
C LEU A 210 -10.56 -0.28 -8.60
N ARG A 211 -9.29 -0.72 -8.50
CA ARG A 211 -8.89 -1.81 -7.59
C ARG A 211 -9.34 -1.52 -6.15
N MET A 212 -9.14 -0.30 -5.66
CA MET A 212 -9.56 0.08 -4.32
C MET A 212 -11.07 0.03 -4.16
N LEU A 213 -11.83 0.52 -5.15
CA LEU A 213 -13.29 0.43 -5.15
C LEU A 213 -13.79 -1.02 -5.12
N SER A 214 -13.17 -1.92 -5.89
CA SER A 214 -13.48 -3.36 -5.86
C SER A 214 -13.25 -3.96 -4.47
N LEU A 215 -12.12 -3.63 -3.83
CA LEU A 215 -11.82 -4.09 -2.48
C LEU A 215 -12.81 -3.56 -1.45
N GLN A 216 -13.20 -2.29 -1.54
CA GLN A 216 -14.20 -1.67 -0.68
C GLN A 216 -15.58 -2.32 -0.86
N LYS A 217 -15.98 -2.59 -2.11
CA LYS A 217 -17.22 -3.30 -2.42
C LYS A 217 -17.26 -4.69 -1.79
N ILE A 218 -16.20 -5.49 -1.96
CA ILE A 218 -16.09 -6.82 -1.31
C ILE A 218 -16.21 -6.67 0.21
N ALA A 219 -15.52 -5.68 0.77
CA ALA A 219 -15.52 -5.45 2.21
C ALA A 219 -16.93 -5.16 2.73
N LEU A 220 -17.67 -4.25 2.08
CA LEU A 220 -19.02 -3.87 2.44
C LEU A 220 -20.03 -5.02 2.26
N ASP A 221 -20.04 -5.64 1.08
CA ASP A 221 -20.98 -6.73 0.74
C ASP A 221 -20.86 -7.92 1.71
N ASN A 222 -19.69 -8.10 2.32
CA ASN A 222 -19.38 -9.19 3.25
C ASN A 222 -19.19 -8.73 4.72
N ASN A 223 -19.56 -7.48 5.06
CA ASN A 223 -19.49 -6.94 6.43
C ASN A 223 -18.09 -7.00 7.07
N TYR A 224 -17.04 -6.74 6.30
CA TYR A 224 -15.69 -6.53 6.83
C TYR A 224 -15.55 -5.13 7.44
N THR A 225 -14.89 -5.03 8.59
CA THR A 225 -14.73 -3.78 9.34
C THR A 225 -13.39 -3.10 9.09
N LYS A 226 -12.41 -3.81 8.53
CA LYS A 226 -11.07 -3.29 8.19
C LYS A 226 -10.58 -3.86 6.87
N LEU A 227 -9.94 -3.03 6.06
CA LEU A 227 -9.22 -3.45 4.85
C LEU A 227 -7.71 -3.35 5.07
N LEU A 228 -7.02 -4.49 5.09
CA LEU A 228 -5.57 -4.58 5.29
C LEU A 228 -4.85 -4.68 3.95
N LEU A 229 -3.94 -3.74 3.69
CA LEU A 229 -3.11 -3.74 2.48
C LEU A 229 -1.66 -4.11 2.79
N GLY A 230 -1.02 -4.80 1.84
CA GLY A 230 0.42 -5.12 1.87
C GLY A 230 1.34 -3.93 1.52
N SER A 231 0.95 -2.69 1.78
CA SER A 231 1.78 -1.52 1.47
C SER A 231 2.99 -1.46 2.41
N CYS A 232 4.17 -1.53 1.82
CA CYS A 232 5.45 -1.52 2.54
C CYS A 232 6.18 -0.17 2.41
N ALA A 233 7.25 0.03 3.17
CA ALA A 233 8.04 1.27 3.16
C ALA A 233 8.49 1.64 1.75
N SER A 234 8.82 0.62 0.95
CA SER A 234 9.24 0.80 -0.44
C SER A 234 8.12 1.27 -1.37
N LYS A 235 6.88 0.86 -1.11
CA LYS A 235 5.71 1.39 -1.81
C LYS A 235 5.44 2.84 -1.37
N MET A 236 5.63 3.15 -0.07
CA MET A 236 5.48 4.51 0.45
C MET A 236 6.50 5.48 -0.14
N ALA A 237 7.77 5.09 -0.27
CA ALA A 237 8.79 5.94 -0.88
C ALA A 237 8.46 6.31 -2.34
N ARG A 238 8.02 5.33 -3.14
CA ARG A 238 7.55 5.56 -4.51
C ARG A 238 6.31 6.47 -4.52
N LEU A 239 5.34 6.21 -3.65
CA LEU A 239 4.12 7.00 -3.52
C LEU A 239 4.42 8.47 -3.17
N ILE A 240 5.35 8.73 -2.24
CA ILE A 240 5.73 10.09 -1.84
C ILE A 240 6.23 10.88 -3.06
N ILE A 241 7.17 10.30 -3.80
CA ILE A 241 7.75 10.98 -4.96
C ILE A 241 6.71 11.12 -6.08
N SER A 242 5.96 10.06 -6.41
CA SER A 242 4.99 10.11 -7.51
C SER A 242 3.84 11.08 -7.21
N ALA A 243 3.28 11.06 -6.00
CA ALA A 243 2.25 12.00 -5.57
C ALA A 243 2.76 13.45 -5.59
N THR A 244 3.99 13.69 -5.15
CA THR A 244 4.60 15.04 -5.16
C THR A 244 4.74 15.56 -6.60
N VAL A 245 5.28 14.74 -7.50
CA VAL A 245 5.47 15.12 -8.93
C VAL A 245 4.12 15.33 -9.63
N LYS A 246 3.07 14.61 -9.21
CA LYS A 246 1.70 14.77 -9.71
C LYS A 246 0.93 15.93 -9.07
N GLY A 247 1.56 16.73 -8.21
CA GLY A 247 0.93 17.90 -7.59
C GLY A 247 0.00 17.58 -6.40
N GLN A 248 0.05 16.38 -5.84
CA GLN A 248 -0.80 15.96 -4.71
C GLN A 248 -0.26 16.40 -3.34
N GLY A 249 0.47 17.52 -3.26
CA GLY A 249 1.19 17.92 -2.04
C GLY A 249 0.31 18.08 -0.80
N PHE A 250 -0.91 18.62 -0.97
CA PHE A 250 -1.84 18.81 0.15
C PHE A 250 -2.48 17.51 0.64
N SER A 251 -2.86 16.61 -0.29
CA SER A 251 -3.51 15.33 0.05
C SER A 251 -2.52 14.22 0.38
N LEU A 252 -1.24 14.39 0.03
CA LEU A 252 -0.16 13.43 0.28
C LEU A 252 -0.15 12.89 1.73
N PRO A 253 -0.22 13.72 2.79
CA PRO A 253 -0.11 13.24 4.17
C PRO A 253 -1.17 12.20 4.51
N ALA A 254 -2.35 12.25 3.88
CA ALA A 254 -3.44 11.30 4.09
C ALA A 254 -3.06 9.86 3.71
N ASN A 255 -2.24 9.71 2.66
CA ASN A 255 -1.87 8.40 2.12
C ASN A 255 -0.63 7.77 2.78
N LEU A 256 0.04 8.50 3.68
CA LEU A 256 1.29 8.05 4.33
C LEU A 256 1.08 7.43 5.72
N GLN A 257 -0.12 7.56 6.27
CA GLN A 257 -0.40 7.14 7.64
C GLN A 257 -0.72 5.64 7.71
N TYR A 258 -0.64 5.10 8.92
CA TYR A 258 -0.96 3.70 9.21
C TYR A 258 -2.43 3.35 8.98
N VAL A 259 -3.30 4.36 9.07
CA VAL A 259 -4.75 4.25 8.98
C VAL A 259 -5.26 5.32 8.03
N ASP A 260 -6.23 4.95 7.19
CA ASP A 260 -6.98 5.86 6.34
C ASP A 260 -8.48 5.55 6.47
N SER A 261 -9.21 6.38 7.24
CA SER A 261 -10.65 6.26 7.45
C SER A 261 -11.48 7.17 6.54
N ARG A 262 -10.93 7.63 5.42
CA ARG A 262 -11.72 8.30 4.37
C ARG A 262 -12.59 7.33 3.59
N TRP A 263 -12.21 6.05 3.60
CA TRP A 263 -12.98 4.96 3.01
C TRP A 263 -14.03 4.46 4.00
N GLU A 264 -15.17 4.03 3.47
CA GLU A 264 -16.26 3.43 4.25
C GLU A 264 -15.77 2.27 5.13
N VAL A 265 -14.96 1.37 4.57
CA VAL A 265 -14.19 0.40 5.35
C VAL A 265 -12.76 0.93 5.52
N PRO A 266 -12.34 1.32 6.74
CA PRO A 266 -11.04 1.91 6.98
C PRO A 266 -9.89 1.01 6.52
N VAL A 267 -8.90 1.64 5.89
CA VAL A 267 -7.70 0.97 5.37
C VAL A 267 -6.59 1.00 6.40
N VAL A 268 -5.89 -0.11 6.58
CA VAL A 268 -4.77 -0.26 7.53
C VAL A 268 -3.51 -0.81 6.86
N LEU A 269 -2.35 -0.25 7.23
CA LEU A 269 -1.05 -0.52 6.59
C LEU A 269 -0.02 -1.08 7.61
N PRO A 270 -0.14 -2.34 8.06
CA PRO A 270 0.71 -2.88 9.12
C PRO A 270 2.15 -3.21 8.67
N LEU A 271 2.41 -3.25 7.36
CA LEU A 271 3.76 -3.47 6.81
C LEU A 271 4.47 -2.18 6.40
N ARG A 272 3.90 -1.00 6.73
CA ARG A 272 4.41 0.30 6.29
C ARG A 272 5.90 0.53 6.57
N ASP A 273 6.44 -0.06 7.64
CA ASP A 273 7.84 0.14 8.06
C ASP A 273 8.77 -1.03 7.69
N CYS A 274 8.26 -1.99 6.92
CA CYS A 274 9.04 -3.11 6.38
C CYS A 274 9.50 -2.78 4.96
N LEU A 275 10.74 -3.11 4.61
CA LEU A 275 11.25 -2.91 3.25
C LEU A 275 10.78 -4.04 2.33
N ALA A 276 10.50 -3.75 1.05
CA ALA A 276 10.10 -4.77 0.07
C ALA A 276 11.14 -5.90 -0.04
N GLN A 277 12.44 -5.58 0.01
CA GLN A 277 13.52 -6.56 -0.02
C GLN A 277 13.51 -7.48 1.22
N GLU A 278 13.25 -6.93 2.42
CA GLU A 278 13.11 -7.74 3.63
C GLU A 278 11.93 -8.73 3.51
N LEU A 279 10.81 -8.27 2.94
CA LEU A 279 9.61 -9.09 2.75
C LEU A 279 9.83 -10.18 1.68
N ALA A 280 10.49 -9.85 0.57
CA ALA A 280 10.85 -10.81 -0.47
C ALA A 280 11.83 -11.87 0.05
N MET A 281 12.83 -11.47 0.82
CA MET A 281 13.77 -12.40 1.45
C MET A 281 13.08 -13.31 2.45
N LEU A 282 12.11 -12.80 3.24
CA LEU A 282 11.33 -13.65 4.13
C LEU A 282 10.53 -14.69 3.36
N CYS A 283 9.87 -14.29 2.26
CA CYS A 283 9.17 -15.25 1.39
C CYS A 283 10.13 -16.33 0.87
N HIS A 284 11.32 -15.95 0.42
CA HIS A 284 12.32 -16.90 -0.07
C HIS A 284 12.77 -17.90 1.01
N LEU A 285 13.14 -17.38 2.20
CA LEU A 285 13.67 -18.21 3.28
C LEU A 285 12.62 -19.13 3.91
N ASP A 286 11.37 -18.68 3.99
CA ASP A 286 10.24 -19.48 4.51
C ASP A 286 9.55 -20.33 3.43
N GLY A 287 10.06 -20.32 2.18
CA GLY A 287 9.45 -21.06 1.06
C GLY A 287 8.03 -20.60 0.70
N LEU A 288 7.68 -19.35 0.99
CA LEU A 288 6.36 -18.80 0.69
C LEU A 288 6.24 -18.51 -0.81
N LYS A 289 5.33 -19.21 -1.48
CA LYS A 289 5.00 -18.96 -2.90
C LYS A 289 4.51 -17.52 -3.11
N THR A 290 5.04 -16.89 -4.15
CA THR A 290 4.65 -15.55 -4.62
C THR A 290 4.45 -15.58 -6.12
N THR A 291 3.46 -14.87 -6.61
CA THR A 291 3.13 -14.81 -8.04
C THR A 291 3.30 -13.36 -8.52
N GLN A 292 4.08 -13.16 -9.58
CA GLN A 292 4.25 -11.84 -10.21
C GLN A 292 3.09 -11.60 -11.17
N LEU A 293 2.05 -10.93 -10.67
CA LEU A 293 0.80 -10.74 -11.40
C LEU A 293 0.72 -9.43 -12.17
N PHE A 294 1.30 -8.35 -11.63
CA PHE A 294 1.09 -7.02 -12.16
C PHE A 294 2.23 -6.57 -13.07
N ASN A 295 1.88 -5.84 -14.12
CA ASN A 295 2.85 -5.20 -14.99
C ASN A 295 3.72 -4.21 -14.22
N SER A 296 4.91 -3.99 -14.77
CA SER A 296 5.76 -2.89 -14.34
C SER A 296 5.03 -1.56 -14.47
N PRO A 297 5.16 -0.66 -13.48
CA PRO A 297 4.53 0.65 -13.53
C PRO A 297 5.03 1.44 -14.75
N VAL A 298 4.17 2.30 -15.30
CA VAL A 298 4.41 3.07 -16.54
C VAL A 298 4.35 4.57 -16.28
N GLY A 299 4.72 5.38 -17.27
CA GLY A 299 4.69 6.85 -17.15
C GLY A 299 5.49 7.37 -15.96
N ILE A 300 4.92 8.31 -15.20
CA ILE A 300 5.56 8.89 -14.00
C ILE A 300 5.79 7.82 -12.93
N ASN A 301 4.86 6.88 -12.75
CA ASN A 301 4.99 5.82 -11.75
C ASN A 301 6.18 4.90 -12.09
N GLY A 302 6.35 4.57 -13.37
CA GLY A 302 7.50 3.81 -13.89
C GLY A 302 8.82 4.54 -13.65
N LEU A 303 8.91 5.80 -14.05
CA LEU A 303 10.11 6.63 -13.85
C LEU A 303 10.50 6.74 -12.37
N VAL A 304 9.52 6.97 -11.49
CA VAL A 304 9.74 7.04 -10.05
C VAL A 304 10.18 5.68 -9.50
N SER A 305 9.60 4.58 -9.98
CA SER A 305 10.01 3.23 -9.57
C SER A 305 11.47 2.97 -9.91
N SER A 306 11.91 3.30 -11.14
CA SER A 306 13.30 3.18 -11.56
C SER A 306 14.24 4.11 -10.78
N PHE A 307 13.81 5.34 -10.50
CA PHE A 307 14.57 6.30 -9.70
C PHE A 307 14.80 5.78 -8.27
N VAL A 308 13.74 5.34 -7.59
CA VAL A 308 13.84 4.81 -6.22
C VAL A 308 14.69 3.53 -6.18
N ALA A 309 14.57 2.65 -7.18
CA ALA A 309 15.41 1.45 -7.28
C ALA A 309 16.91 1.81 -7.37
N ARG A 310 17.28 2.77 -8.22
CA ARG A 310 18.67 3.27 -8.32
C ARG A 310 19.15 3.89 -7.01
N LEU A 311 18.31 4.66 -6.32
CA LEU A 311 18.67 5.22 -5.01
C LEU A 311 18.96 4.13 -3.98
N GLN A 312 18.20 3.02 -4.01
CA GLN A 312 18.39 1.89 -3.10
C GLN A 312 19.71 1.17 -3.37
N GLU A 313 20.08 0.97 -4.64
CA GLU A 313 21.36 0.37 -5.05
C GLU A 313 22.56 1.19 -4.56
N GLU A 314 22.49 2.52 -4.69
CA GLU A 314 23.55 3.41 -4.21
C GLU A 314 23.63 3.46 -2.68
N ASN A 315 22.48 3.48 -2.00
CA ASN A 315 22.43 3.44 -0.54
C ASN A 315 21.05 2.94 -0.05
N PRO A 316 20.98 1.73 0.53
CA PRO A 316 19.73 1.12 0.99
C PRO A 316 18.94 1.96 2.01
N SER A 317 19.61 2.88 2.72
CA SER A 317 18.97 3.73 3.73
C SER A 317 18.15 4.88 3.12
N ARG A 318 18.37 5.24 1.85
CA ARG A 318 17.72 6.40 1.21
C ARG A 318 16.21 6.24 1.12
N GLU A 319 15.73 5.03 0.89
CA GLU A 319 14.29 4.74 0.85
C GLU A 319 13.61 5.12 2.17
N ARG A 320 14.22 4.77 3.31
CA ARG A 320 13.71 5.14 4.64
C ARG A 320 13.79 6.65 4.88
N THR A 321 14.81 7.32 4.36
CA THR A 321 14.92 8.79 4.45
C THR A 321 13.78 9.49 3.71
N ILE A 322 13.37 9.01 2.53
CA ILE A 322 12.22 9.53 1.80
C ILE A 322 10.95 9.38 2.65
N VAL A 323 10.69 8.18 3.18
CA VAL A 323 9.51 7.91 4.03
C VAL A 323 9.51 8.81 5.26
N ARG A 324 10.63 8.88 6.00
CA ARG A 324 10.76 9.76 7.19
C ARG A 324 10.57 11.23 6.88
N THR A 325 10.89 11.66 5.66
CA THR A 325 10.67 13.05 5.24
C THR A 325 9.20 13.31 5.00
N GLY A 326 8.49 12.38 4.33
CA GLY A 326 7.04 12.44 4.17
C GLY A 326 6.27 12.36 5.49
N GLU A 327 6.77 11.58 6.46
CA GLU A 327 6.18 11.45 7.81
C GLU A 327 6.21 12.74 8.64
N LYS A 328 7.05 13.73 8.28
CA LYS A 328 7.05 15.05 8.93
C LYS A 328 5.82 15.89 8.57
N LEU A 329 5.09 15.52 7.51
CA LEU A 329 3.88 16.21 7.13
C LEU A 329 2.78 15.94 8.16
N LYS A 330 1.97 16.97 8.47
CA LYS A 330 0.90 16.86 9.45
C LYS A 330 -0.19 15.91 8.94
N ALA A 331 -0.44 14.84 9.69
CA ALA A 331 -1.53 13.91 9.44
C ALA A 331 -2.90 14.57 9.61
N PHE A 332 -3.91 14.06 8.91
CA PHE A 332 -5.31 14.47 9.09
C PHE A 332 -5.94 13.74 10.29
N SER A 333 -7.11 14.20 10.72
CA SER A 333 -7.83 13.61 11.87
C SER A 333 -8.27 12.17 11.58
N PHE A 334 -8.78 11.90 10.37
CA PHE A 334 -9.20 10.59 9.87
C PHE A 334 -8.05 9.57 9.70
N ASN A 335 -6.79 9.97 9.92
CA ASN A 335 -5.65 9.07 9.87
C ASN A 335 -5.36 8.35 11.19
N LYS A 336 -6.25 8.48 12.17
CA LYS A 336 -6.18 7.80 13.45
C LYS A 336 -7.58 7.28 13.80
N PHE A 337 -7.64 6.08 14.36
CA PHE A 337 -8.87 5.65 15.03
C PHE A 337 -9.05 6.47 16.31
N THR A 338 -10.30 6.85 16.62
CA THR A 338 -10.63 7.52 17.88
C THR A 338 -10.35 6.59 19.07
N GLN A 339 -9.90 7.19 20.16
CA GLN A 339 -9.29 6.51 21.31
C GLN A 339 -10.29 5.74 22.20
N ASP A 340 -11.59 5.78 21.89
CA ASP A 340 -12.62 5.23 22.77
C ASP A 340 -12.69 3.69 22.66
N GLY A 341 -12.30 3.02 23.75
CA GLY A 341 -12.50 1.57 23.95
C GLY A 341 -11.42 0.64 23.41
N TYR A 342 -10.46 1.10 22.60
CA TYR A 342 -9.37 0.22 22.11
C TYR A 342 -8.42 -0.25 23.24
N TYR A 343 -8.19 0.62 24.23
CA TYR A 343 -7.16 0.43 25.26
C TYR A 343 -7.57 -0.48 26.41
N ASP A 344 -8.87 -0.78 26.54
CA ASP A 344 -9.39 -1.67 27.59
C ASP A 344 -8.89 -3.11 27.42
N PHE A 345 -8.44 -3.45 26.21
CA PHE A 345 -8.00 -4.79 25.83
C PHE A 345 -6.47 -4.98 25.83
N LEU A 346 -5.68 -3.91 26.06
CA LEU A 346 -4.22 -3.97 26.07
C LEU A 346 -3.66 -4.13 27.50
N PRO A 347 -2.68 -5.04 27.74
CA PRO A 347 -1.99 -5.14 29.02
C PRO A 347 -1.34 -3.81 29.43
N SER A 348 -1.43 -3.42 30.71
CA SER A 348 -0.96 -2.12 31.24
C SER A 348 0.51 -1.78 30.92
N ILE A 349 1.35 -2.80 30.72
CA ILE A 349 2.77 -2.68 30.37
C ILE A 349 2.98 -2.23 28.91
N ILE A 350 2.00 -2.47 28.02
CA ILE A 350 1.98 -2.08 26.60
C ILE A 350 1.09 -0.84 26.39
N ARG A 351 0.88 -0.03 27.44
CA ARG A 351 0.39 1.34 27.32
C ARG A 351 1.59 2.32 27.32
N PRO A 352 2.44 2.43 26.27
CA PRO A 352 3.36 3.55 26.21
C PRO A 352 2.58 4.87 26.16
N LYS A 353 3.23 5.93 26.63
CA LYS A 353 2.76 7.32 26.73
C LYS A 353 2.20 7.86 25.41
N PHE A 354 0.96 7.51 25.07
CA PHE A 354 0.21 8.21 24.04
C PHE A 354 0.01 9.63 24.54
N GLN A 355 0.52 10.62 23.79
CA GLN A 355 0.30 12.02 24.11
C GLN A 355 -1.21 12.27 24.14
N ASN A 356 -1.71 12.78 25.28
CA ASN A 356 -3.04 13.33 25.40
C ASN A 356 -3.19 14.44 24.36
N VAL A 357 -3.77 14.12 23.21
CA VAL A 357 -4.23 15.14 22.28
C VAL A 357 -5.61 15.52 22.80
N ASN A 358 -5.73 16.75 23.29
CA ASN A 358 -6.99 17.30 23.77
C ASN A 358 -8.07 17.09 22.69
N HIS A 359 -9.16 16.45 23.11
CA HIS A 359 -10.34 16.20 22.30
C HIS A 359 -11.04 17.53 22.01
N GLU A 360 -10.97 18.00 20.76
CA GLU A 360 -12.10 18.73 20.19
C GLU A 360 -12.93 17.72 19.39
N GLU A 361 -14.22 17.66 19.69
CA GLU A 361 -15.21 16.84 18.98
C GLU A 361 -15.04 17.01 17.47
N SER A 362 -14.63 15.93 16.79
CA SER A 362 -14.32 15.97 15.36
C SER A 362 -15.59 16.23 14.56
N LYS A 363 -15.71 17.44 13.98
CA LYS A 363 -16.72 17.77 12.97
C LYS A 363 -16.72 16.70 11.88
N PRO A 364 -17.86 16.34 11.27
CA PRO A 364 -17.86 15.51 10.07
C PRO A 364 -17.05 16.23 8.98
N GLU A 365 -15.86 15.72 8.68
CA GLU A 365 -15.00 16.24 7.63
C GLU A 365 -15.58 15.82 6.28
N PHE A 366 -16.26 16.75 5.60
CA PHE A 366 -16.66 16.53 4.21
C PHE A 366 -15.40 16.49 3.36
N LEU A 367 -15.24 15.43 2.57
CA LEU A 367 -14.07 15.21 1.74
C LEU A 367 -14.36 15.59 0.29
N CYS A 368 -13.39 16.19 -0.37
CA CYS A 368 -13.43 16.41 -1.80
C CYS A 368 -13.47 15.05 -2.54
N PRO A 369 -14.43 14.80 -3.44
CA PRO A 369 -14.57 13.52 -4.13
C PRO A 369 -13.41 13.22 -5.10
N ILE A 370 -12.64 14.23 -5.51
CA ILE A 370 -11.51 14.06 -6.43
C ILE A 370 -10.21 13.75 -5.66
N CYS A 371 -9.81 14.62 -4.72
CA CYS A 371 -8.52 14.48 -4.03
C CYS A 371 -8.61 13.82 -2.64
N GLY A 372 -9.82 13.61 -2.13
CA GLY A 372 -10.05 13.06 -0.78
C GLY A 372 -9.51 13.95 0.34
N SER A 373 -9.35 15.25 0.10
CA SER A 373 -8.93 16.23 1.12
C SER A 373 -10.14 16.81 1.84
N PRO A 374 -10.01 17.15 3.14
CA PRO A 374 -11.09 17.80 3.88
C PRO A 374 -11.38 19.18 3.31
N LEU A 375 -12.66 19.49 3.14
CA LEU A 375 -13.15 20.80 2.74
C LEU A 375 -12.97 21.80 3.89
N SER A 376 -12.53 23.01 3.56
CA SER A 376 -12.47 24.14 4.48
C SER A 376 -13.87 24.59 4.90
N ASP A 377 -13.96 25.32 6.02
CA ASP A 377 -15.25 25.83 6.54
C ASP A 377 -15.97 26.73 5.51
N SER A 378 -15.24 27.45 4.65
CA SER A 378 -15.82 28.29 3.59
C SER A 378 -16.38 27.46 2.44
N GLU A 379 -15.64 26.44 1.99
CA GLU A 379 -16.10 25.48 0.97
C GLU A 379 -17.34 24.72 1.44
N TRP A 380 -17.35 24.31 2.71
CA TRP A 380 -18.49 23.64 3.32
C TRP A 380 -19.74 24.53 3.39
N LYS A 381 -19.57 25.79 3.83
CA LYS A 381 -20.68 26.75 3.85
C LYS A 381 -21.24 26.99 2.45
N HIS A 382 -20.37 27.09 1.44
CA HIS A 382 -20.78 27.21 0.05
C HIS A 382 -21.57 25.97 -0.41
N LEU A 383 -21.09 24.75 -0.12
CA LEU A 383 -21.79 23.50 -0.46
C LEU A 383 -23.18 23.40 0.19
N LYS A 384 -23.32 23.83 1.45
CA LYS A 384 -24.64 23.89 2.10
C LYS A 384 -25.57 24.92 1.46
N GLY A 385 -25.03 26.08 1.08
CA GLY A 385 -25.79 27.18 0.51
C GLY A 385 -26.33 26.91 -0.89
N THR A 386 -25.71 26.01 -1.64
CA THR A 386 -26.10 25.68 -3.02
C THR A 386 -26.89 24.37 -3.16
N LYS A 387 -27.20 23.71 -2.05
CA LYS A 387 -27.94 22.44 -2.02
C LYS A 387 -29.37 22.65 -2.58
N GLY A 388 -29.60 22.20 -3.81
CA GLY A 388 -30.88 22.34 -4.53
C GLY A 388 -30.90 23.39 -5.66
N MET A 389 -29.78 24.04 -5.97
CA MET A 389 -29.68 25.03 -7.07
C MET A 389 -29.13 24.46 -8.38
N TYR A 390 -28.67 23.21 -8.39
CA TYR A 390 -28.00 22.59 -9.53
C TYR A 390 -28.97 21.80 -10.41
N GLN A 391 -28.84 21.96 -11.73
CA GLN A 391 -29.74 21.36 -12.71
C GLN A 391 -29.20 20.02 -13.25
N THR A 392 -27.89 19.78 -13.15
CA THR A 392 -27.25 18.55 -13.65
C THR A 392 -26.44 17.83 -12.56
N SER A 393 -26.23 16.52 -12.73
CA SER A 393 -25.38 15.70 -11.85
C SER A 393 -23.94 16.18 -11.80
N ILE A 394 -23.46 16.79 -12.89
CA ILE A 394 -22.09 17.25 -13.07
C ILE A 394 -21.83 18.54 -12.31
N GLU A 395 -22.77 19.49 -12.35
CA GLU A 395 -22.72 20.70 -11.51
C GLU A 395 -22.76 20.34 -10.02
N MET A 396 -23.58 19.36 -9.65
CA MET A 396 -23.64 18.85 -8.28
C MET A 396 -22.29 18.24 -7.85
N PHE A 397 -21.66 17.41 -8.68
CA PHE A 397 -20.34 16.85 -8.41
C PHE A 397 -19.27 17.94 -8.26
N ALA A 398 -19.26 18.91 -9.18
CA ALA A 398 -18.32 20.04 -9.16
C ALA A 398 -18.44 20.89 -7.89
N SER A 399 -19.67 21.05 -7.37
CA SER A 399 -19.92 21.80 -6.14
C SER A 399 -19.36 21.15 -4.87
N GLN A 400 -19.17 19.83 -4.90
CA GLN A 400 -18.64 19.04 -3.77
C GLN A 400 -17.10 19.02 -3.76
N CYS A 401 -16.46 19.51 -4.82
CA CYS A 401 -15.01 19.54 -4.95
C CYS A 401 -14.38 20.72 -4.19
N CYS A 402 -13.17 20.51 -3.67
CA CYS A 402 -12.38 21.62 -3.12
C CYS A 402 -11.99 22.61 -4.23
N GLN A 403 -11.68 23.85 -3.84
CA GLN A 403 -11.32 24.94 -4.74
C GLN A 403 -10.15 24.58 -5.66
N SER A 404 -9.15 23.86 -5.14
CA SER A 404 -8.00 23.43 -5.94
C SER A 404 -8.42 22.50 -7.07
N CYS A 405 -9.19 21.45 -6.76
CA CYS A 405 -9.67 20.50 -7.77
C CYS A 405 -10.63 21.18 -8.76
N ARG A 406 -11.50 22.06 -8.28
CA ARG A 406 -12.41 22.82 -9.14
C ARG A 406 -11.65 23.74 -10.11
N PHE A 407 -10.54 24.33 -9.68
CA PHE A 407 -9.74 25.22 -10.51
C PHE A 407 -8.80 24.49 -11.48
N GLN A 408 -8.20 23.37 -11.03
CA GLN A 408 -7.12 22.69 -11.75
C GLN A 408 -7.59 21.50 -12.60
N ILE A 409 -8.68 20.84 -12.20
CA ILE A 409 -9.09 19.55 -12.78
C ILE A 409 -10.39 19.70 -13.56
N LEU A 410 -11.38 20.41 -13.01
CA LEU A 410 -12.67 20.56 -13.67
C LEU A 410 -12.57 21.56 -14.85
N PRO A 411 -13.25 21.29 -15.97
CA PRO A 411 -13.37 22.23 -17.09
C PRO A 411 -13.97 23.55 -16.63
N LYS A 412 -13.46 24.66 -17.19
CA LYS A 412 -13.95 26.02 -16.86
C LYS A 412 -15.25 26.37 -17.59
N ASP A 413 -15.50 25.76 -18.74
CA ASP A 413 -16.69 26.00 -19.55
C ASP A 413 -17.76 24.94 -19.26
N THR A 414 -18.91 25.38 -18.75
CA THR A 414 -20.09 24.53 -18.52
C THR A 414 -20.64 23.87 -19.80
N SER A 415 -20.21 24.32 -20.98
CA SER A 415 -20.55 23.70 -22.28
C SER A 415 -19.69 22.48 -22.63
N SER A 416 -18.65 22.21 -21.84
CA SER A 416 -17.76 21.04 -21.95
C SER A 416 -17.93 20.04 -20.82
N LEU A 417 -18.94 20.27 -19.97
CA LEU A 417 -19.34 19.43 -18.84
C LEU A 417 -20.65 18.73 -19.15
#